data_AF-A0A7C4C988-F1
#
_entry.id   AF-A0A7C4C988-F1
#
_cell.length_a   1.000
_cell.length_b   1.000
_cell.length_c   1.000
_cell.angle_alpha   90.00
_cell.angle_beta   90.00
_cell.angle_gamma   90.00
#
_symmetry.space_group_name_H-M   'P 1'
#
loop_
_entity.id
_entity.type
_entity.pdbx_description
1 polymer ?
#
loop_
_entity_poly.entity_id
_entity_poly.type
_entity_poly.pdbx_seq_one_letter_code
_entity_poly.pdbx_strand_id
1 'polypeptide(L)'
;MRITGTFLDEITHDIPSQNWGPEEWAADFDVMRQIGIDTVIIIRAGYREQAIFNSWTLREFRPMLPVRLNLGELFLDLAHKHGMRLFWGIYDPGDWARNGEQAVAVNRGFMKEVYEQFGGHPAFGGWYITFELSRNKPGQ
;
A
#
# COMPACT_ATOMS: atom_id res chain seq x y z
N MET A 1 -20.26 1.09 -18.35
CA MET A 1 -19.20 0.55 -17.49
C MET A 1 -18.92 1.57 -16.40
N ARG A 2 -18.92 1.20 -15.11
CA ARG A 2 -18.58 2.09 -13.99
C ARG A 2 -17.31 1.57 -13.33
N ILE A 3 -16.34 2.44 -13.07
CA ILE A 3 -15.16 2.12 -12.28
C ILE A 3 -15.57 2.21 -10.81
N THR A 4 -15.35 1.15 -10.04
CA THR A 4 -15.70 1.08 -8.61
C THR A 4 -14.48 0.96 -7.72
N GLY A 5 -13.29 0.78 -8.30
CA GLY A 5 -12.04 0.65 -7.58
C GLY A 5 -10.94 1.51 -8.19
N THR A 6 -10.05 2.03 -7.34
CA THR A 6 -8.85 2.76 -7.78
C THR A 6 -7.64 2.42 -6.91
N PHE A 7 -6.46 2.53 -7.50
CA PHE A 7 -5.22 2.52 -6.74
C PHE A 7 -5.00 3.88 -6.05
N LEU A 8 -4.40 3.81 -4.86
CA LEU A 8 -3.68 4.90 -4.23
C LEU A 8 -2.20 4.65 -4.55
N ASP A 9 -1.58 5.51 -5.34
CA ASP A 9 -0.20 5.33 -5.82
C ASP A 9 0.85 5.70 -4.76
N GLU A 10 0.76 5.04 -3.62
CA GLU A 10 1.69 5.14 -2.51
C GLU A 10 2.18 3.72 -2.17
N ILE A 11 3.48 3.44 -2.17
CA ILE A 11 4.61 4.28 -2.61
C ILE A 11 4.77 4.18 -4.14
N THR A 12 4.82 5.32 -4.79
CA THR A 12 4.99 5.42 -6.24
C THR A 12 6.32 4.86 -6.76
N HIS A 13 6.32 4.32 -7.97
CA HIS A 13 7.51 3.85 -8.67
C HIS A 13 8.06 4.90 -9.66
N ASP A 14 7.16 5.52 -10.42
CA ASP A 14 7.46 6.31 -11.61
C ASP A 14 6.58 7.55 -11.78
N ILE A 15 5.59 7.77 -10.91
CA ILE A 15 4.77 8.98 -10.89
C ILE A 15 5.29 9.92 -9.78
N PRO A 16 5.56 11.20 -10.06
CA PRO A 16 5.99 12.13 -9.01
C PRO A 16 4.93 12.27 -7.91
N SER A 17 5.35 12.22 -6.64
CA SER A 17 4.44 12.47 -5.51
C SER A 17 3.84 13.88 -5.60
N GLN A 18 2.56 13.99 -5.29
CA GLN A 18 1.85 15.26 -5.22
C GLN A 18 2.12 16.02 -3.89
N ASN A 19 2.85 15.43 -2.96
CA ASN A 19 3.12 15.97 -1.61
C ASN A 19 1.84 16.25 -0.79
N TRP A 20 0.81 15.43 -0.98
CA TRP A 20 -0.47 15.58 -0.29
C TRP A 20 -0.41 15.20 1.18
N GLY A 21 -1.10 15.98 2.00
CA GLY A 21 -1.36 15.71 3.40
C GLY A 21 -2.78 15.17 3.64
N PRO A 22 -3.21 15.11 4.91
CA PRO A 22 -4.53 14.58 5.27
C PRO A 22 -5.70 15.33 4.63
N GLU A 23 -5.59 16.65 4.43
CA GLU A 23 -6.67 17.48 3.88
C GLU A 23 -6.89 17.20 2.38
N GLU A 24 -5.80 17.13 1.60
CA GLU A 24 -5.89 16.81 0.18
C GLU A 24 -6.40 15.38 -0.05
N TRP A 25 -5.91 14.41 0.73
CA TRP A 25 -6.39 13.04 0.67
C TRP A 25 -7.87 12.92 1.06
N ALA A 26 -8.32 13.65 2.08
CA ALA A 26 -9.74 13.66 2.44
C ALA A 26 -10.62 14.19 1.30
N ALA A 27 -10.19 15.28 0.64
CA ALA A 27 -10.89 15.85 -0.50
C ALA A 27 -10.95 14.87 -1.69
N ASP A 28 -9.88 14.11 -1.93
CA ASP A 28 -9.85 13.12 -3.01
C ASP A 28 -10.78 11.93 -2.71
N PHE A 29 -10.82 11.44 -1.47
CA PHE A 29 -11.76 10.39 -1.05
C PHE A 29 -13.23 10.85 -1.13
N ASP A 30 -13.51 12.13 -0.84
CA ASP A 30 -14.84 12.72 -1.07
C ASP A 30 -15.25 12.61 -2.55
N VAL A 31 -14.34 12.97 -3.46
CA VAL A 31 -14.59 12.88 -4.92
C VAL A 31 -14.76 11.43 -5.36
N MET A 32 -13.87 10.52 -4.93
CA MET A 32 -13.98 9.08 -5.19
C MET A 32 -15.35 8.55 -4.78
N ARG A 33 -15.82 8.92 -3.59
CA ARG A 33 -17.13 8.47 -3.09
C ARG A 33 -18.29 8.99 -3.94
N GLN A 34 -18.22 10.24 -4.39
CA GLN A 34 -19.25 10.88 -5.22
C GLN A 34 -19.41 10.20 -6.57
N ILE A 35 -18.30 9.75 -7.18
CA ILE A 35 -18.34 9.05 -8.48
C ILE A 35 -18.64 7.55 -8.37
N GLY A 36 -18.77 7.02 -7.15
CA GLY A 36 -19.18 5.64 -6.89
C GLY A 36 -18.03 4.64 -6.71
N ILE A 37 -16.83 5.10 -6.35
CA ILE A 37 -15.75 4.23 -5.90
C ILE A 37 -16.14 3.67 -4.52
N ASP A 38 -15.99 2.36 -4.36
CA ASP A 38 -16.23 1.63 -3.11
C ASP A 38 -14.99 0.85 -2.62
N THR A 39 -13.93 0.82 -3.42
CA THR A 39 -12.71 0.07 -3.14
C THR A 39 -11.48 0.91 -3.44
N VAL A 40 -10.57 1.02 -2.50
CA VAL A 40 -9.27 1.66 -2.68
C VAL A 40 -8.15 0.64 -2.44
N ILE A 41 -7.09 0.70 -3.24
CA ILE A 41 -5.99 -0.26 -3.17
C ILE A 41 -4.69 0.51 -3.00
N ILE A 42 -4.00 0.32 -1.88
CA ILE A 42 -2.62 0.79 -1.75
C ILE A 42 -1.78 -0.04 -2.72
N ILE A 43 -1.16 0.57 -3.73
CA ILE A 43 -0.47 -0.19 -4.76
C ILE A 43 0.76 -0.91 -4.22
N ARG A 44 1.48 -0.34 -3.24
CA ARG A 44 2.57 -1.01 -2.50
C ARG A 44 2.88 -0.28 -1.20
N ALA A 45 2.72 -0.91 -0.04
CA ALA A 45 2.92 -0.24 1.25
C ALA A 45 4.39 0.08 1.58
N GLY A 46 5.33 -0.30 0.72
CA GLY A 46 6.67 0.23 0.69
C GLY A 46 7.37 -0.12 -0.61
N TYR A 47 8.37 0.70 -0.96
CA TYR A 47 9.22 0.53 -2.13
C TYR A 47 10.66 0.83 -1.77
N ARG A 48 11.54 -0.19 -1.90
CA ARG A 48 12.95 -0.11 -1.50
C ARG A 48 13.10 0.40 -0.06
N GLU A 49 13.70 1.55 0.17
CA GLU A 49 13.91 2.17 1.49
C GLU A 49 12.73 3.03 1.99
N GLN A 50 11.63 3.12 1.25
CA GLN A 50 10.44 3.90 1.62
C GLN A 50 9.29 3.00 2.08
N ALA A 51 8.47 3.50 3.00
CA ALA A 51 7.27 2.81 3.50
C ALA A 51 6.18 3.83 3.87
N ILE A 52 4.92 3.40 3.81
CA ILE A 52 3.76 4.24 4.16
C ILE A 52 3.55 4.37 5.68
N PHE A 53 4.24 3.53 6.46
CA PHE A 53 4.21 3.53 7.91
C PHE A 53 5.55 3.04 8.46
N ASN A 54 5.76 3.29 9.75
CA ASN A 54 7.00 3.00 10.45
C ASN A 54 7.15 1.48 10.75
N SER A 55 7.39 0.67 9.72
CA SER A 55 7.48 -0.79 9.87
C SER A 55 8.70 -1.25 10.67
N TRP A 56 8.52 -2.16 11.63
CA TRP A 56 9.62 -2.84 12.32
C TRP A 56 10.23 -3.96 11.48
N THR A 57 9.43 -4.74 10.75
CA THR A 57 9.94 -5.82 9.88
C THR A 57 10.85 -5.26 8.80
N LEU A 58 10.45 -4.14 8.16
CA LEU A 58 11.27 -3.54 7.11
C LEU A 58 12.55 -2.89 7.67
N ARG A 59 12.50 -2.33 8.90
CA ARG A 59 13.68 -1.78 9.58
C ARG A 59 14.69 -2.85 9.97
N GLU A 60 14.24 -4.05 10.32
CA GLU A 60 15.12 -5.21 10.54
C GLU A 60 15.69 -5.73 9.22
N PHE A 61 14.91 -5.68 8.15
CA PHE A 61 15.33 -6.13 6.83
C PHE A 61 16.39 -5.22 6.19
N ARG A 62 16.22 -3.90 6.27
CA ARG A 62 17.17 -2.92 5.71
C ARG A 62 17.03 -1.53 6.35
N PRO A 63 18.03 -0.63 6.16
CA PRO A 63 17.88 0.78 6.56
C PRO A 63 16.71 1.44 5.82
N MET A 64 15.71 1.89 6.56
CA MET A 64 14.51 2.57 6.04
C MET A 64 14.61 4.08 6.26
N LEU A 65 14.05 4.85 5.31
CA LEU A 65 13.86 6.28 5.45
C LEU A 65 12.79 6.59 6.52
N PRO A 66 12.89 7.75 7.19
CA PRO A 66 11.93 8.11 8.21
C PRO A 66 10.55 8.40 7.60
N VAL A 67 9.52 7.81 8.20
CA VAL A 67 8.13 8.07 7.83
C VAL A 67 7.60 9.27 8.60
N ARG A 68 7.15 10.30 7.88
CA ARG A 68 6.62 11.55 8.46
C ARG A 68 5.15 11.46 8.83
N LEU A 69 4.39 10.67 8.07
CA LEU A 69 2.95 10.48 8.24
C LEU A 69 2.63 9.00 8.01
N ASN A 70 1.85 8.42 8.92
CA ASN A 70 1.33 7.06 8.76
C ASN A 70 0.18 7.06 7.75
N LEU A 71 0.53 6.97 6.46
CA LEU A 71 -0.44 6.95 5.38
C LEU A 71 -1.33 5.70 5.43
N GLY A 72 -0.82 4.57 5.94
CA GLY A 72 -1.63 3.36 6.10
C GLY A 72 -2.83 3.53 7.03
N GLU A 73 -2.61 4.17 8.17
CA GLU A 73 -3.67 4.53 9.12
C GLU A 73 -4.61 5.60 8.56
N LEU A 74 -4.06 6.66 7.97
CA LEU A 74 -4.85 7.71 7.31
C LEU A 74 -5.80 7.12 6.25
N PHE A 75 -5.31 6.25 5.37
CA PHE A 75 -6.14 5.67 4.30
C PHE A 75 -7.19 4.70 4.84
N LEU A 76 -6.90 3.98 5.92
CA LEU A 76 -7.88 3.14 6.59
C LEU A 76 -9.01 3.99 7.19
N ASP A 77 -8.68 5.07 7.88
CA ASP A 77 -9.65 6.00 8.47
C ASP A 77 -10.53 6.65 7.40
N LEU A 78 -9.91 7.14 6.32
CA LEU A 78 -10.63 7.72 5.18
C LEU A 78 -11.53 6.67 4.51
N ALA A 79 -11.03 5.47 4.23
CA ALA A 79 -11.84 4.41 3.65
C ALA A 79 -13.04 4.07 4.54
N HIS A 80 -12.85 3.96 5.86
CA HIS A 80 -13.95 3.71 6.80
C HIS A 80 -14.99 4.83 6.80
N LYS A 81 -14.55 6.08 6.89
CA LYS A 81 -15.41 7.28 6.85
C LYS A 81 -16.30 7.30 5.61
N HIS A 82 -15.78 6.85 4.46
CA HIS A 82 -16.50 6.85 3.19
C HIS A 82 -17.24 5.55 2.88
N GLY A 83 -17.18 4.55 3.77
CA GLY A 83 -17.79 3.23 3.55
C GLY A 83 -17.11 2.42 2.44
N MET A 84 -15.83 2.69 2.19
CA MET A 84 -14.99 1.98 1.23
C MET A 84 -14.24 0.82 1.89
N ARG A 85 -13.84 -0.16 1.09
CA ARG A 85 -12.89 -1.21 1.51
C ARG A 85 -11.49 -0.85 1.03
N LEU A 86 -10.51 -1.04 1.91
CA LEU A 86 -9.10 -0.84 1.59
C LEU A 86 -8.39 -2.19 1.39
N PHE A 87 -7.71 -2.36 0.25
CA PHE A 87 -6.80 -3.47 0.01
C PHE A 87 -5.37 -3.01 0.21
N TRP A 88 -4.63 -3.73 1.05
CA TRP A 88 -3.29 -3.38 1.46
C TRP A 88 -2.25 -4.01 0.53
N GLY A 89 -1.51 -3.19 -0.23
CA GLY A 89 -0.39 -3.62 -1.04
C GLY A 89 0.77 -4.11 -0.19
N ILE A 90 1.35 -5.26 -0.54
CA ILE A 90 2.57 -5.76 0.11
C ILE A 90 3.81 -4.88 -0.20
N TYR A 91 4.94 -5.18 0.44
CA TYR A 91 6.21 -4.47 0.24
C TYR A 91 6.92 -4.92 -1.05
N ASP A 92 7.44 -3.96 -1.82
CA ASP A 92 8.29 -4.21 -2.97
C ASP A 92 9.77 -3.83 -2.65
N PRO A 93 10.70 -4.80 -2.57
CA PRO A 93 12.12 -4.52 -2.29
C PRO A 93 12.88 -3.86 -3.45
N GLY A 94 12.29 -3.82 -4.66
CA GLY A 94 12.86 -3.27 -5.89
C GLY A 94 13.62 -4.28 -6.75
N ASP A 95 13.87 -5.48 -6.23
CA ASP A 95 14.67 -6.53 -6.88
C ASP A 95 14.05 -7.94 -6.74
N TRP A 96 12.76 -8.01 -6.40
CA TRP A 96 12.04 -9.28 -6.18
C TRP A 96 12.14 -10.26 -7.36
N ALA A 97 12.24 -9.75 -8.60
CA ALA A 97 12.40 -10.57 -9.79
C ALA A 97 13.70 -11.39 -9.80
N ARG A 98 14.74 -10.89 -9.12
CA ARG A 98 16.04 -11.57 -8.95
C ARG A 98 16.12 -12.31 -7.62
N ASN A 99 15.44 -11.79 -6.58
CA ASN A 99 15.53 -12.25 -5.19
C ASN A 99 14.16 -12.67 -4.62
N GLY A 100 13.39 -13.45 -5.37
CA GLY A 100 11.99 -13.77 -5.05
C GLY A 100 11.80 -14.46 -3.69
N GLU A 101 12.69 -15.39 -3.32
CA GLU A 101 12.61 -16.09 -2.03
C GLU A 101 12.74 -15.12 -0.85
N GLN A 102 13.71 -14.20 -0.90
CA GLN A 102 13.89 -13.17 0.11
C GLN A 102 12.71 -12.20 0.14
N ALA A 103 12.21 -11.78 -1.02
CA ALA A 103 11.05 -10.90 -1.16
C ALA A 103 9.79 -11.51 -0.53
N VAL A 104 9.58 -12.82 -0.70
CA VAL A 104 8.47 -13.56 -0.06
C VAL A 104 8.70 -13.70 1.44
N ALA A 105 9.94 -13.96 1.88
CA ALA A 105 10.27 -14.12 3.29
C ALA A 105 10.03 -12.83 4.08
N VAL A 106 10.51 -11.68 3.59
CA VAL A 106 10.26 -10.38 4.24
C VAL A 106 8.77 -10.03 4.24
N ASN A 107 8.05 -10.30 3.15
CA ASN A 107 6.63 -10.00 3.07
C ASN A 107 5.78 -10.85 4.01
N ARG A 108 6.19 -12.08 4.33
CA ARG A 108 5.52 -12.89 5.36
C ARG A 108 5.57 -12.21 6.73
N GLY A 109 6.73 -11.66 7.11
CA GLY A 109 6.88 -10.88 8.34
C GLY A 109 6.09 -9.58 8.28
N PHE A 110 6.18 -8.87 7.15
CA PHE A 110 5.52 -7.59 6.94
C PHE A 110 3.99 -7.72 7.00
N MET A 111 3.42 -8.73 6.35
CA MET A 111 1.98 -8.99 6.39
C MET A 111 1.50 -9.35 7.80
N LYS A 112 2.31 -10.09 8.58
CA LYS A 112 2.00 -10.39 9.98
C LYS A 112 1.98 -9.11 10.82
N GLU A 113 3.00 -8.27 10.68
CA GLU A 113 3.07 -6.96 11.32
C GLU A 113 1.88 -6.06 10.97
N VAL A 114 1.56 -5.93 9.68
CA VAL A 114 0.44 -5.11 9.21
C VAL A 114 -0.88 -5.62 9.79
N TYR A 115 -1.08 -6.93 9.83
CA TYR A 115 -2.28 -7.51 10.42
C TYR A 115 -2.35 -7.27 11.93
N GLU A 116 -1.22 -7.37 12.65
CA GLU A 116 -1.15 -7.09 14.09
C GLU A 116 -1.49 -5.62 14.42
N GLN A 117 -1.04 -4.67 13.59
CA GLN A 117 -1.30 -3.24 13.82
C GLN A 117 -2.65 -2.77 13.30
N PHE A 118 -3.05 -3.24 12.12
CA PHE A 118 -4.13 -2.64 11.33
C PHE A 118 -5.24 -3.63 10.95
N GLY A 119 -5.03 -4.94 11.13
CA GLY A 119 -5.97 -5.97 10.66
C GLY A 119 -7.34 -5.95 11.35
N GLY A 120 -7.44 -5.33 12.54
CA GLY A 120 -8.71 -5.11 13.23
C GLY A 120 -9.52 -3.90 12.72
N HIS A 121 -8.96 -3.09 11.81
CA HIS A 121 -9.61 -1.89 11.34
C HIS A 121 -10.83 -2.22 10.44
N PRO A 122 -12.02 -1.60 10.62
CA PRO A 122 -13.22 -1.99 9.89
C PRO A 122 -13.14 -1.87 8.36
N ALA A 123 -12.28 -0.97 7.86
CA ALA A 123 -12.05 -0.81 6.42
C ALA A 123 -11.00 -1.76 5.85
N PHE A 124 -10.30 -2.55 6.67
CA PHE A 124 -9.31 -3.51 6.18
C PHE A 124 -10.01 -4.63 5.38
N GLY A 125 -9.92 -4.56 4.06
CA GLY A 125 -10.69 -5.39 3.13
C GLY A 125 -9.92 -6.57 2.53
N GLY A 126 -8.59 -6.56 2.59
CA GLY A 126 -7.76 -7.64 2.05
C GLY A 126 -6.38 -7.18 1.62
N TRP A 127 -5.74 -7.99 0.78
CA TRP A 127 -4.36 -7.79 0.33
C TRP A 127 -4.29 -7.59 -1.18
N TYR A 128 -3.34 -6.78 -1.63
CA TYR A 128 -2.91 -6.69 -3.01
C TYR A 128 -1.47 -7.19 -3.14
N ILE A 129 -1.26 -8.22 -3.95
CA ILE A 129 0.07 -8.77 -4.21
C ILE A 129 0.69 -7.94 -5.33
N THR A 130 1.73 -7.17 -4.99
CA THR A 130 2.25 -6.06 -5.81
C THR A 130 3.25 -6.51 -6.87
N PHE A 131 3.69 -7.77 -6.83
CA PHE A 131 4.66 -8.31 -7.79
C PHE A 131 3.99 -8.50 -9.15
N GLU A 132 4.27 -7.58 -10.07
CA GLU A 132 3.72 -7.60 -11.42
C GLU A 132 4.51 -8.57 -12.32
N LEU A 133 3.87 -9.67 -12.69
CA LEU A 133 4.42 -10.73 -13.54
C LEU A 133 3.65 -10.80 -14.86
N SER A 134 4.33 -10.66 -15.99
CA SER A 134 3.75 -10.86 -17.33
C SER A 134 4.10 -12.23 -17.94
N ARG A 135 5.14 -12.90 -17.42
CA ARG A 135 5.72 -14.15 -17.95
C ARG A 135 6.21 -15.05 -16.81
N ASN A 136 6.38 -16.33 -17.11
CA ASN A 136 6.97 -17.32 -16.19
C ASN A 136 8.50 -17.12 -15.97
N LYS A 137 9.13 -16.16 -16.65
CA LYS A 137 10.55 -15.81 -16.50
C LYS A 137 10.71 -14.30 -16.30
N PRO A 138 10.98 -13.82 -15.07
CA PRO A 138 11.07 -12.39 -14.73
C PRO A 138 12.24 -11.60 -15.35
N GLY A 139 12.99 -12.18 -16.28
CA GLY A 139 14.21 -11.59 -16.86
C GLY A 139 14.25 -11.55 -18.39
N GLN A 140 13.09 -11.65 -19.05
CA GLN A 140 12.95 -11.53 -20.51
C GLN A 140 12.05 -10.37 -20.89
#